data_AF-A0A417U9A8-F1
#
_entry.id   AF-A0A417U9A8-F1
#
_cell.length_a   1.000
_cell.length_b   1.000
_cell.length_c   1.000
_cell.angle_alpha   90.00
_cell.angle_beta   90.00
_cell.angle_gamma   90.00
#
_symmetry.space_group_name_H-M   'P 1'
#
loop_
_entity.id
_entity.type
_entity.pdbx_description
1 polymer ?
#
loop_
_entity_poly.entity_id
_entity_poly.type
_entity_poly.pdbx_seq_one_letter_code
_entity_poly.pdbx_strand_id
1 'polypeptide(L)'
;MLLYCSPHSDIIEDVVDEVVGSDDLGTEDYPCEGTMKHWKWWISQNEANIGGQMRSMLHHLMDFDIKFLKSSDSLLKKLKGRISPGWLSVVARFIYNSGGRIEPYPET
;
A
#
# COMPACT_ATOMS: atom_id res chain seq x y z
N MET A 1 0.78 10.62 8.87
CA MET A 1 1.91 10.32 7.96
C MET A 1 1.47 10.60 6.53
N LEU A 2 1.96 11.67 5.89
CA LEU A 2 1.61 11.97 4.50
C LEU A 2 2.52 11.16 3.58
N LEU A 3 2.06 9.97 3.17
CA LEU A 3 2.78 9.07 2.25
C LEU A 3 3.05 9.68 0.87
N TYR A 4 2.30 10.72 0.49
CA TYR A 4 2.38 11.39 -0.80
C TYR A 4 3.75 12.04 -1.10
N CYS A 5 4.57 12.31 -0.08
CA CYS A 5 5.85 13.01 -0.24
C CYS A 5 6.98 12.43 0.64
N SER A 6 6.78 11.24 1.22
CA SER A 6 7.77 10.67 2.13
C SER A 6 8.84 9.92 1.33
N PRO A 7 10.14 10.24 1.46
CA PRO A 7 11.24 9.45 0.87
C PRO A 7 11.34 8.00 1.41
N HIS A 8 10.36 7.59 2.22
CA HIS A 8 10.30 6.29 2.88
C HIS A 8 9.25 5.35 2.27
N SER A 9 8.51 5.73 1.22
CA SER A 9 7.53 4.82 0.60
C SER A 9 8.16 3.51 0.15
N ASP A 10 9.39 3.59 -0.34
CA ASP A 10 10.11 2.47 -0.92
C ASP A 10 10.56 1.50 0.19
N ILE A 11 11.07 2.03 1.30
CA ILE A 11 11.44 1.23 2.49
C ILE A 11 10.20 0.61 3.14
N ILE A 12 9.09 1.34 3.21
CA ILE A 12 7.82 0.80 3.73
C ILE A 12 7.34 -0.33 2.83
N GLU A 13 7.40 -0.15 1.51
CA GLU A 13 7.04 -1.17 0.52
C GLU A 13 7.91 -2.41 0.67
N ASP A 14 9.23 -2.26 0.74
CA ASP A 14 10.17 -3.37 0.88
C ASP A 14 9.94 -4.17 2.16
N VAL A 15 9.64 -3.49 3.28
CA VAL A 15 9.29 -4.15 4.54
C VAL A 15 7.96 -4.91 4.43
N VAL A 16 6.97 -4.30 3.78
CA VAL A 16 5.62 -4.87 3.62
C VAL A 16 5.62 -6.07 2.68
N ASP A 17 6.45 -6.02 1.63
CA ASP A 17 6.60 -7.08 0.64
C ASP A 17 7.70 -8.10 1.02
N GLU A 18 8.23 -7.98 2.24
CA GLU A 18 9.22 -8.88 2.86
C GLU A 18 10.55 -8.97 2.09
N VAL A 19 10.88 -7.91 1.35
CA VAL A 19 12.19 -7.71 0.71
C VAL A 19 13.24 -7.33 1.76
N VAL A 20 12.82 -6.59 2.80
CA VAL A 20 13.68 -6.19 3.94
C VAL A 20 13.10 -6.76 5.23
N GLY A 21 13.88 -7.60 5.91
CA GLY A 21 13.61 -8.11 7.24
C GLY A 21 14.42 -7.41 8.33
N SER A 22 14.13 -7.74 9.60
CA SER A 22 14.89 -7.22 10.76
C SER A 22 16.37 -7.61 10.72
N ASP A 23 16.68 -8.73 10.06
CA ASP A 23 18.03 -9.31 10.00
C ASP A 23 18.87 -8.69 8.87
N ASP A 24 18.24 -7.99 7.92
CA ASP A 24 18.89 -7.35 6.77
C ASP A 24 19.40 -5.93 7.08
N LEU A 25 18.94 -5.34 8.19
CA LEU A 25 19.38 -4.01 8.63
C LEU A 25 20.68 -4.14 9.42
N GLY A 26 21.81 -3.99 8.72
CA GLY A 26 23.11 -3.90 9.36
C GLY A 26 23.20 -2.71 10.29
N THR A 27 23.17 -2.94 11.60
CA THR A 27 23.52 -1.98 12.69
C THR A 27 22.80 -0.62 12.75
N GLU A 28 21.92 -0.28 11.80
CA GLU A 28 21.20 1.00 11.77
C GLU A 28 19.87 0.96 12.52
N ASP A 29 19.58 2.04 13.26
CA ASP A 29 18.47 2.18 14.20
C ASP A 29 17.08 2.38 13.52
N TYR A 30 16.97 2.31 12.18
CA TYR A 30 15.69 2.51 11.48
C TYR A 30 15.58 1.83 10.09
N PRO A 31 14.42 1.22 9.76
CA PRO A 31 13.27 0.98 10.64
C PRO A 31 13.56 -0.12 11.66
N CYS A 32 13.35 0.15 12.95
CA CYS A 32 13.42 -0.91 13.96
C CYS A 32 12.30 -1.95 13.77
N GLU A 33 12.45 -3.14 14.35
CA GLU A 33 11.47 -4.24 14.23
C GLU A 33 10.03 -3.80 14.59
N GLY A 34 9.88 -2.98 15.64
CA GLY A 34 8.58 -2.43 16.02
C GLY A 34 7.96 -1.54 14.95
N THR A 35 8.78 -0.74 14.26
CA THR A 35 8.33 0.09 13.13
C THR A 35 7.92 -0.78 11.95
N MET A 36 8.70 -1.82 11.64
CA MET A 36 8.35 -2.76 10.57
C MET A 36 7.03 -3.48 10.83
N LYS A 37 6.84 -4.00 12.04
CA LYS A 37 5.58 -4.63 12.47
C LYS A 37 4.42 -3.66 12.36
N HIS A 38 4.61 -2.41 12.77
CA HIS A 38 3.59 -1.39 12.65
C HIS A 38 3.20 -1.11 11.19
N TRP A 39 4.16 -1.03 10.27
CA TRP A 39 3.86 -0.83 8.85
C TRP A 39 3.12 -2.01 8.21
N LYS A 40 3.54 -3.25 8.53
CA LYS A 40 2.83 -4.47 8.09
C LYS A 40 1.39 -4.47 8.60
N TRP A 41 1.19 -4.16 9.90
CA TRP A 41 -0.13 -4.01 10.48
C TRP A 41 -0.95 -2.90 9.80
N TRP A 42 -0.37 -1.72 9.61
CA TRP A 42 -1.03 -0.56 9.04
C TRP A 42 -1.52 -0.79 7.62
N ILE A 43 -0.72 -1.47 6.77
CA ILE A 43 -1.16 -1.88 5.43
C ILE A 43 -2.28 -2.91 5.51
N SER A 44 -2.17 -3.91 6.39
CA SER A 44 -3.20 -4.93 6.56
C SER A 44 -4.55 -4.30 6.96
N GLN A 45 -4.55 -3.32 7.88
CA GLN A 45 -5.77 -2.63 8.27
C GLN A 45 -6.35 -1.74 7.15
N ASN A 46 -5.49 -1.18 6.30
CA ASN A 46 -5.92 -0.33 5.19
C ASN A 46 -6.24 -1.09 3.90
N GLU A 47 -6.03 -2.40 3.84
CA GLU A 47 -6.16 -3.17 2.61
C GLU A 47 -7.55 -3.04 1.97
N ALA A 48 -8.61 -3.16 2.77
CA ALA A 48 -9.99 -3.01 2.31
C ALA A 48 -10.29 -1.57 1.87
N ASN A 49 -9.80 -0.58 2.61
CA ASN A 49 -9.96 0.84 2.29
C ASN A 49 -9.28 1.21 0.96
N ILE A 50 -8.00 0.85 0.82
CA ILE A 50 -7.22 1.05 -0.40
C ILE A 50 -7.88 0.32 -1.57
N GLY A 51 -8.26 -0.95 -1.39
CA GLY A 51 -8.93 -1.73 -2.42
C GLY A 51 -10.27 -1.13 -2.85
N GLY A 52 -11.08 -0.66 -1.91
CA GLY A 52 -12.37 -0.02 -2.17
C GLY A 52 -12.22 1.27 -2.97
N GLN A 53 -11.28 2.14 -2.57
CA GLN A 53 -10.99 3.39 -3.26
C GLN A 53 -10.44 3.15 -4.67
N MET A 54 -9.47 2.26 -4.81
CA MET A 54 -8.94 1.87 -6.13
C MET A 54 -10.02 1.27 -7.02
N ARG A 55 -10.91 0.42 -6.49
CA ARG A 55 -12.03 -0.16 -7.27
C ARG A 55 -12.99 0.92 -7.75
N SER A 56 -13.39 1.83 -6.86
CA SER A 56 -14.26 2.94 -7.21
C SER A 56 -13.64 3.78 -8.31
N MET A 57 -12.37 4.18 -8.17
CA MET A 57 -11.70 5.03 -9.15
C MET A 57 -11.44 4.33 -10.48
N LEU A 58 -10.93 3.09 -10.46
CA LEU A 58 -10.67 2.33 -11.68
C LEU A 58 -11.94 2.07 -12.48
N HIS A 59 -13.08 1.86 -11.81
CA HIS A 59 -14.39 1.76 -12.47
C HIS A 59 -14.80 3.06 -13.18
N HIS A 60 -14.35 4.23 -12.70
CA HIS A 60 -14.65 5.52 -13.33
C HIS A 60 -13.62 5.94 -14.39
N LEU A 61 -12.34 5.56 -14.23
CA LEU A 61 -11.25 6.10 -15.05
C LEU A 61 -10.94 5.27 -16.31
N MET A 62 -11.18 3.95 -16.27
CA MET A 62 -10.66 3.05 -17.28
C MET A 62 -11.62 1.85 -17.45
N ASP A 63 -11.84 1.40 -18.68
CA ASP A 63 -12.46 0.10 -19.02
C ASP A 63 -11.58 -1.07 -18.52
N PHE A 64 -11.22 -1.10 -17.25
CA PHE A 64 -10.57 -2.25 -16.64
C PHE A 64 -11.52 -3.42 -16.70
N ASP A 65 -11.00 -4.58 -17.08
CA ASP A 65 -11.77 -5.82 -17.16
C ASP A 65 -12.56 -5.99 -15.87
N ILE A 66 -13.89 -5.98 -15.99
CA ILE A 66 -14.83 -6.15 -14.90
C ILE A 66 -14.48 -7.43 -14.11
N LYS A 67 -13.89 -8.45 -14.74
CA LYS A 67 -13.40 -9.66 -14.05
C LYS A 67 -12.26 -9.39 -13.08
N PHE A 68 -11.34 -8.48 -13.43
CA PHE A 68 -10.26 -8.04 -12.54
C PHE A 68 -10.83 -7.31 -11.32
N LEU A 69 -11.80 -6.41 -11.55
CA LEU A 69 -12.46 -5.67 -10.47
C LEU A 69 -13.38 -6.55 -9.63
N LYS A 70 -13.97 -7.62 -10.17
CA LYS A 70 -14.92 -8.50 -9.46
C LYS A 70 -14.29 -9.70 -8.75
N SER A 71 -12.97 -9.92 -8.86
CA SER A 71 -12.37 -11.10 -8.24
C SER A 71 -12.48 -11.09 -6.72
N SER A 72 -12.64 -12.28 -6.12
CA SER A 72 -12.61 -12.50 -4.67
C SER A 72 -11.22 -12.34 -4.07
N ASP A 73 -10.17 -12.46 -4.88
CA ASP A 73 -8.80 -12.18 -4.43
C ASP A 73 -8.64 -10.71 -4.06
N SER A 74 -7.73 -10.43 -3.11
CA SER A 74 -7.34 -9.06 -2.76
C SER A 74 -6.96 -8.28 -4.02
N LEU A 75 -7.77 -7.27 -4.34
CA LEU A 75 -7.50 -6.34 -5.44
C LEU A 75 -6.15 -5.65 -5.22
N LEU A 76 -5.82 -5.33 -3.97
CA LEU A 76 -4.53 -4.75 -3.62
C LEU A 76 -3.39 -5.69 -4.00
N LYS A 77 -3.47 -6.98 -3.63
CA LYS A 77 -2.45 -7.97 -4.00
C LYS A 77 -2.24 -8.08 -5.51
N LYS A 78 -3.32 -8.02 -6.30
CA LYS A 78 -3.24 -8.03 -7.77
C LYS A 78 -2.64 -6.75 -8.33
N LEU A 79 -2.96 -5.60 -7.74
CA LEU A 79 -2.38 -4.32 -8.11
C LEU A 79 -0.89 -4.27 -7.79
N LYS A 80 -0.48 -4.74 -6.60
CA LYS A 80 0.93 -4.92 -6.21
C LYS A 80 1.70 -5.66 -7.29
N GLY A 81 1.28 -6.89 -7.63
CA GLY A 81 1.98 -7.70 -8.64
C GLY A 81 2.08 -7.08 -10.05
N ARG A 82 1.29 -6.05 -10.38
CA ARG A 82 1.37 -5.33 -11.66
C ARG A 82 2.20 -4.06 -11.60
N ILE A 83 2.30 -3.43 -10.43
CA ILE A 83 2.87 -2.10 -10.26
C ILE A 83 4.22 -2.17 -9.54
N SER A 84 4.49 -3.22 -8.76
CA SER A 84 5.75 -3.41 -8.05
C SER A 84 6.94 -3.41 -9.02
N PRO A 85 8.06 -2.74 -8.67
CA PRO A 85 8.25 -1.94 -7.46
C PRO A 85 7.62 -0.52 -7.56
N GLY A 86 7.34 0.08 -6.40
CA GLY A 86 6.76 1.42 -6.24
C GLY A 86 5.23 1.44 -6.17
N TRP A 87 4.57 0.30 -5.95
CA TRP A 87 3.11 0.21 -5.91
C TRP A 87 2.50 1.11 -4.82
N LEU A 88 3.16 1.25 -3.67
CA LEU A 88 2.61 2.02 -2.56
C LEU A 88 2.53 3.50 -2.91
N SER A 89 3.58 4.03 -3.53
CA SER A 89 3.65 5.43 -3.97
C SER A 89 2.59 5.72 -5.05
N VAL A 90 2.41 4.80 -5.99
CA VAL A 90 1.44 4.90 -7.08
C VAL A 90 0.02 4.89 -6.54
N VAL A 91 -0.32 3.90 -5.70
CA VAL A 91 -1.65 3.78 -5.08
C VAL A 91 -1.96 5.01 -4.21
N ALA A 92 -1.02 5.44 -3.37
CA ALA A 92 -1.20 6.64 -2.56
C ALA A 92 -1.46 7.86 -3.43
N ARG A 93 -0.66 8.08 -4.49
CA ARG A 93 -0.85 9.19 -5.44
C ARG A 93 -2.23 9.16 -6.09
N PHE A 94 -2.69 8.00 -6.54
CA PHE A 94 -4.03 7.85 -7.12
C PHE A 94 -5.14 8.21 -6.12
N ILE A 95 -5.04 7.65 -4.91
CA ILE A 95 -6.02 7.90 -3.84
C ILE A 95 -6.07 9.39 -3.49
N TYR A 96 -4.93 10.03 -3.20
CA TYR A 96 -4.93 11.44 -2.78
C TYR A 96 -5.35 12.39 -3.90
N ASN A 97 -4.94 12.13 -5.15
CA ASN A 97 -5.32 12.99 -6.30
C ASN A 97 -6.83 12.95 -6.60
N SER A 98 -7.53 11.92 -6.14
CA SER A 98 -8.99 11.80 -6.30
C SER A 98 -9.79 12.37 -5.10
N GLY A 99 -9.11 12.94 -4.11
CA GLY A 99 -9.72 13.41 -2.85
C GLY A 99 -9.92 12.31 -1.80
N GLY A 100 -9.43 11.09 -2.06
CA GLY A 100 -9.41 10.00 -1.11
C GLY A 100 -8.29 10.09 -0.08
N ARG A 101 -8.26 9.14 0.87
CA ARG A 101 -7.23 9.07 1.92
C ARG A 101 -6.97 7.66 2.41
N ILE A 102 -5.70 7.36 2.74
CA ILE A 102 -5.35 6.14 3.47
C ILE A 102 -5.34 6.50 4.96
N GLU A 103 -6.03 5.73 5.79
CA GLU A 103 -6.22 6.09 7.20
C GLU A 103 -4.89 5.92 7.95
N PRO A 104 -4.34 7.00 8.56
CA PRO A 104 -3.08 6.92 9.28
C PRO A 104 -3.21 6.07 10.57
N TYR A 105 -4.41 6.03 11.16
CA TYR A 105 -4.74 5.25 12.35
C TYR A 105 -6.09 4.56 12.11
N PRO A 106 -6.11 3.40 11.44
CA PRO A 106 -7.33 2.66 11.18
C PRO A 106 -7.97 2.20 12.50
N GLU A 107 -9.29 2.37 12.62
CA GLU A 107 -10.05 1.77 13.71
C GLU A 107 -10.15 0.25 13.47
N THR A 108 -9.91 -0.52 14.53
CA THR A 108 -9.97 -2.00 14.54
C THR A 108 -11.39 -2.52 14.64
#